data_AF-A0A9E2XW87-F1
#
_entry.id   AF-A0A9E2XW87-F1
#
_cell.length_a   1.000
_cell.length_b   1.000
_cell.length_c   1.000
_cell.angle_alpha   90.00
_cell.angle_beta   90.00
_cell.angle_gamma   90.00
#
_symmetry.space_group_name_H-M   'P 1'
#
loop_
_entity.id
_entity.type
_entity.pdbx_description
1 polymer ?
#
loop_
_entity_poly.entity_id
_entity_poly.type
_entity_poly.pdbx_seq_one_letter_code
_entity_poly.pdbx_strand_id
1 'polypeptide(L)'
;MTTLLPDVYSMPLDAIDVSDPKIYQDDVWQPYFERLRREAPVHYCRESRYGPYWSVCKYKDIMQVEINHGVYSSELGGIAVEDPPKGLERQSFIRMDPPKHDEQRKVVGP
;
A
#
# COMPACT_ATOMS: atom_id res chain seq x y z
N MET A 1 -26.10 0.20 14.98
CA MET A 1 -25.55 -1.07 15.48
C MET A 1 -24.08 -1.09 15.10
N THR A 2 -23.20 -0.78 16.04
CA THR A 2 -21.75 -0.84 15.82
C THR A 2 -21.37 -2.31 15.85
N THR A 3 -21.13 -2.91 14.69
CA THR A 3 -20.54 -4.25 14.63
C THR A 3 -19.18 -4.13 15.33
N LEU A 4 -19.04 -4.76 16.50
CA LEU A 4 -17.76 -4.85 17.20
C LEU A 4 -16.82 -5.62 16.28
N LEU A 5 -15.91 -4.91 15.61
CA LEU A 5 -14.80 -5.57 14.93
C LEU A 5 -14.04 -6.38 15.98
N PRO A 6 -13.65 -7.64 15.67
CA PRO A 6 -12.88 -8.47 16.60
C PRO A 6 -11.64 -7.71 17.06
N ASP A 7 -11.28 -7.86 18.34
CA ASP A 7 -10.08 -7.24 18.89
C ASP A 7 -8.88 -7.61 18.01
N VAL A 8 -8.24 -6.59 17.43
CA VAL A 8 -7.12 -6.72 16.51
C VAL A 8 -5.96 -7.48 17.16
N TYR A 9 -5.84 -7.54 18.48
CA TYR A 9 -4.80 -8.34 19.14
C TYR A 9 -5.14 -9.82 19.29
N SER A 10 -6.41 -10.19 19.13
CA SER A 10 -6.89 -11.57 19.22
C SER A 10 -6.85 -12.34 17.90
N MET A 11 -6.78 -11.64 16.76
CA MET A 11 -6.69 -12.28 15.44
C MET A 11 -5.28 -12.83 15.14
N PRO A 12 -5.15 -13.87 14.30
CA PRO A 12 -3.86 -14.24 13.71
C PRO A 12 -3.28 -13.08 12.86
N LEU A 13 -1.94 -12.93 12.82
CA LEU A 13 -1.30 -11.87 12.03
C LEU A 13 -1.60 -12.02 10.53
N ASP A 14 -1.58 -13.24 10.01
CA ASP A 14 -1.88 -13.57 8.62
C ASP A 14 -3.34 -13.32 8.21
N ALA A 15 -4.23 -13.11 9.17
CA ALA A 15 -5.61 -12.69 8.93
C ALA A 15 -5.79 -11.16 8.89
N ILE A 16 -4.74 -10.38 9.14
CA ILE A 16 -4.79 -8.91 9.05
C ILE A 16 -4.76 -8.48 7.59
N ASP A 17 -5.87 -7.89 7.12
CA ASP A 17 -5.99 -7.16 5.86
C ASP A 17 -6.25 -5.67 6.15
N VAL A 18 -5.23 -4.84 5.97
CA VAL A 18 -5.35 -3.38 6.14
C VAL A 18 -5.88 -2.67 4.89
N SER A 19 -6.19 -3.39 3.82
CA SER A 19 -6.77 -2.82 2.60
C SER A 19 -8.31 -2.73 2.64
N ASP A 20 -8.96 -3.31 3.65
CA ASP A 20 -10.41 -3.24 3.83
C ASP A 20 -10.86 -1.78 4.02
N PRO A 21 -11.64 -1.19 3.09
CA PRO A 21 -12.10 0.19 3.23
C PRO A 21 -12.93 0.43 4.51
N LYS A 22 -13.53 -0.60 5.10
CA LYS A 22 -14.38 -0.46 6.29
C LYS A 22 -13.60 0.06 7.50
N ILE A 23 -12.34 -0.35 7.68
CA ILE A 23 -11.52 0.10 8.82
C ILE A 23 -11.17 1.59 8.73
N TYR A 24 -11.17 2.16 7.52
CA TYR A 24 -10.99 3.59 7.29
C TYR A 24 -12.31 4.34 7.39
N GLN A 25 -13.40 3.79 6.85
CA GLN A 25 -14.74 4.36 6.96
C GLN A 25 -15.18 4.52 8.42
N ASP A 26 -14.82 3.55 9.28
CA ASP A 26 -15.14 3.56 10.71
C ASP A 26 -14.08 4.26 11.57
N ASP A 27 -12.96 4.71 10.98
CA ASP A 27 -11.79 5.29 11.67
C ASP A 27 -11.21 4.40 12.80
N VAL A 28 -10.96 3.14 12.47
CA VAL A 28 -10.47 2.09 13.38
C VAL A 28 -9.20 1.39 12.86
N TRP A 29 -8.49 2.01 11.93
CA TRP A 29 -7.26 1.48 11.32
C TRP A 29 -6.05 1.50 12.27
N GLN A 30 -6.08 2.37 13.29
CA GLN A 30 -4.95 2.68 14.16
C GLN A 30 -4.41 1.44 14.90
N PRO A 31 -5.25 0.57 15.53
CA PRO A 31 -4.77 -0.62 16.23
C PRO A 31 -4.14 -1.66 15.29
N TYR A 32 -4.62 -1.77 14.05
CA TYR A 32 -4.04 -2.66 13.02
C TYR A 32 -2.61 -2.26 12.72
N PHE A 33 -2.39 -0.99 12.38
CA PHE A 33 -1.05 -0.51 12.08
C PHE A 33 -0.15 -0.45 13.33
N GLU A 34 -0.69 -0.23 14.53
CA GLU A 34 0.07 -0.34 15.78
C GLU A 34 0.62 -1.77 15.95
N ARG A 35 -0.24 -2.78 15.82
CA ARG A 35 0.15 -4.18 15.94
C ARG A 35 1.15 -4.58 14.86
N LEU A 36 0.90 -4.25 13.60
CA LEU A 36 1.82 -4.57 12.50
C LEU A 36 3.20 -3.92 12.73
N ARG A 37 3.27 -2.65 13.11
CA ARG A 37 4.56 -2.00 13.45
C ARG A 37 5.32 -2.72 14.56
N ARG A 38 4.62 -3.30 15.53
CA ARG A 38 5.22 -3.99 16.68
C ARG A 38 5.66 -5.41 16.35
N GLU A 39 4.82 -6.16 15.65
CA GLU A 39 4.94 -7.62 15.53
C GLU A 39 5.37 -8.08 14.12
N ALA A 40 4.94 -7.39 13.06
CA ALA A 40 5.21 -7.75 11.66
C ALA A 40 5.28 -6.49 10.78
N PRO A 41 6.38 -5.70 10.85
CA PRO A 41 6.43 -4.39 10.20
C PRO A 41 6.53 -4.45 8.67
N VAL A 42 6.90 -5.62 8.13
CA VAL A 42 6.81 -6.00 6.73
C VAL A 42 5.93 -7.24 6.68
N HIS A 43 4.63 -7.02 6.44
CA HIS A 43 3.58 -8.04 6.60
C HIS A 43 3.03 -8.49 5.26
N TYR A 44 2.96 -9.80 5.02
CA TYR A 44 2.36 -10.35 3.82
C TYR A 44 0.88 -10.66 4.05
N CYS A 45 0.01 -9.90 3.38
CA CYS A 45 -1.41 -10.19 3.33
C CYS A 45 -1.66 -11.12 2.13
N ARG A 46 -2.03 -12.38 2.41
CA ARG A 46 -2.20 -13.41 1.37
C ARG A 46 -3.53 -13.28 0.63
N GLU A 47 -4.57 -12.85 1.33
CA GLU A 47 -5.94 -12.79 0.82
C GLU A 47 -6.53 -11.41 1.09
N SER A 48 -6.83 -10.68 0.01
CA SER A 48 -7.53 -9.39 0.07
C SER A 48 -8.42 -9.25 -1.16
N ARG A 49 -9.29 -8.23 -1.16
CA ARG A 49 -10.10 -7.88 -2.35
C ARG A 49 -9.26 -7.45 -3.57
N TYR A 50 -7.98 -7.14 -3.38
CA TYR A 50 -7.05 -6.72 -4.42
C TYR A 50 -5.98 -7.79 -4.74
N GLY A 51 -6.10 -8.98 -4.16
CA GLY A 51 -5.06 -10.02 -4.24
C GLY A 51 -3.98 -9.88 -3.16
N PRO A 52 -2.92 -10.70 -3.22
CA PRO A 52 -1.88 -10.68 -2.19
C PRO A 52 -0.99 -9.42 -2.29
N TYR A 53 -0.60 -8.86 -1.15
CA TYR A 53 0.27 -7.68 -1.10
C TYR A 53 1.13 -7.64 0.17
N TRP A 54 2.16 -6.78 0.16
CA TRP A 54 2.99 -6.50 1.33
C TRP A 54 2.61 -5.16 1.96
N SER A 55 2.35 -5.15 3.27
CA SER A 55 2.23 -3.93 4.07
C SER A 55 3.58 -3.56 4.66
N VAL A 56 4.10 -2.38 4.33
CA VAL A 56 5.33 -1.83 4.91
C VAL A 56 4.95 -0.73 5.88
N CYS A 57 5.08 -0.98 7.19
CA CYS A 57 4.39 -0.19 8.21
C CYS A 57 5.29 0.76 9.03
N LYS A 58 6.62 0.67 8.89
CA LYS A 58 7.56 1.55 9.60
C LYS A 58 8.13 2.61 8.67
N TYR A 59 8.33 3.81 9.22
CA TYR A 59 8.89 4.95 8.51
C TYR A 59 10.19 4.64 7.75
N LYS A 60 11.17 4.01 8.41
CA LYS A 60 12.47 3.71 7.79
C LYS A 60 12.34 2.71 6.63
N ASP A 61 11.45 1.74 6.76
CA ASP A 61 11.22 0.71 5.76
C ASP A 61 10.47 1.30 4.55
N ILE A 62 9.49 2.18 4.80
CA ILE A 62 8.81 2.95 3.74
C ILE A 62 9.82 3.80 2.98
N MET A 63 10.68 4.54 3.69
CA MET A 63 11.73 5.34 3.06
C MET A 63 12.68 4.49 2.23
N GLN A 64 13.02 3.29 2.69
CA GLN A 64 13.85 2.35 1.92
C GLN A 64 13.14 1.89 0.64
N VAL A 65 11.84 1.62 0.68
CA VAL A 65 11.09 1.26 -0.53
C VAL A 65 11.02 2.44 -1.50
N GLU A 66 10.62 3.61 -1.02
CA GLU A 66 10.40 4.82 -1.81
C GLU A 66 11.65 5.26 -2.61
N ILE A 67 12.83 5.24 -1.99
CA ILE A 67 14.06 5.69 -2.67
C ILE A 67 14.65 4.64 -3.62
N ASN A 68 14.30 3.36 -3.45
CA ASN A 68 14.86 2.25 -4.23
C ASN A 68 13.97 1.91 -5.43
N HIS A 69 13.58 2.90 -6.21
CA HIS A 69 12.66 2.77 -7.34
C HIS A 69 13.17 1.80 -8.44
N GLY A 70 14.47 1.53 -8.52
CA GLY A 70 15.03 0.51 -9.42
C GLY A 70 14.70 -0.94 -9.01
N VAL A 71 14.28 -1.15 -7.76
CA VAL A 71 13.80 -2.43 -7.23
C VAL A 71 12.28 -2.40 -7.09
N TYR A 72 11.72 -1.29 -6.59
CA TYR A 72 10.29 -1.08 -6.37
C TYR A 72 9.73 -0.11 -7.42
N SER A 73 9.36 -0.66 -8.57
CA SER A 73 8.86 0.08 -9.72
C SER A 73 7.51 0.75 -9.44
N SER A 74 7.33 1.98 -9.94
CA SER A 74 6.02 2.65 -10.00
C SER A 74 5.28 2.38 -11.32
N GLU A 75 5.97 1.83 -12.32
CA GLU A 75 5.41 1.44 -13.62
C GLU A 75 4.78 0.04 -13.58
N LEU A 76 5.42 -0.91 -12.90
CA LEU A 76 4.95 -2.28 -12.76
C LEU A 76 3.96 -2.40 -11.61
N GLY A 77 2.67 -2.62 -11.92
CA GLY A 77 1.58 -2.72 -10.94
C GLY A 77 1.06 -1.36 -10.45
N GLY A 78 1.82 -0.29 -10.66
CA GLY A 78 1.37 1.08 -10.37
C GLY A 78 1.58 1.49 -8.91
N ILE A 79 0.85 2.54 -8.50
CA ILE A 79 1.05 3.24 -7.23
C ILE A 79 -0.09 3.05 -6.23
N ALA A 80 -1.06 2.20 -6.54
CA ALA A 80 -2.23 1.93 -5.71
C ALA A 80 -2.34 0.42 -5.49
N VAL A 81 -2.92 0.01 -4.36
CA VAL A 81 -3.19 -1.41 -4.08
C VAL A 81 -4.19 -2.02 -5.07
N GLU A 82 -5.08 -1.19 -5.61
CA GLU A 82 -6.01 -1.58 -6.66
C GLU A 82 -5.37 -1.40 -8.04
N ASP A 83 -5.30 -2.50 -8.80
CA ASP A 83 -4.89 -2.47 -10.20
C ASP A 83 -5.90 -1.70 -11.05
N PRO A 84 -5.44 -0.85 -11.99
CA PRO A 84 -6.33 -0.22 -12.95
C PRO A 84 -7.03 -1.29 -13.81
N PRO A 85 -8.31 -1.10 -14.18
CA PRO A 85 -8.96 -1.99 -15.13
C PRO A 85 -8.18 -2.04 -16.45
N LYS A 86 -8.04 -3.24 -17.02
CA LYS A 86 -7.31 -3.45 -18.29
C LYS A 86 -7.85 -2.53 -19.39
N GLY A 87 -6.96 -1.78 -20.03
CA GLY A 87 -7.29 -0.84 -21.11
C GLY A 87 -7.79 0.54 -20.64
N LEU A 88 -7.90 0.77 -19.32
CA LEU A 88 -8.23 2.05 -18.72
C LEU A 88 -7.05 2.66 -17.94
N GLU A 89 -5.83 2.19 -18.20
CA GLU A 89 -4.62 2.70 -17.60
C GLU A 89 -4.39 4.15 -18.04
N ARG A 90 -4.44 5.08 -17.09
CA ARG A 90 -4.18 6.50 -17.35
C ARG A 90 -2.68 6.77 -17.32
N GLN A 91 -2.20 7.49 -18.32
CA GLN A 91 -0.82 7.96 -18.35
C GLN A 91 -0.64 9.15 -17.40
N SER A 92 0.32 9.02 -16.49
CA SER A 92 0.79 10.08 -15.58
C SER A 92 2.22 9.76 -15.18
N PHE A 93 3.10 10.75 -15.09
CA PHE A 93 4.51 10.52 -14.77
C PHE A 93 4.72 9.84 -13.40
N ILE A 94 3.77 9.97 -12.46
CA ILE A 94 3.82 9.28 -11.16
C ILE A 94 3.75 7.75 -11.28
N ARG A 95 3.25 7.22 -12.40
CA ARG A 95 3.16 5.78 -12.72
C ARG A 95 4.24 5.33 -13.70
N MET A 96 5.36 6.05 -13.74
CA MET A 96 6.46 5.77 -14.64
C MET A 96 7.75 5.63 -13.83
N ASP A 97 8.65 4.80 -14.33
CA ASP A 97 10.03 4.78 -13.86
C ASP A 97 10.91 5.70 -14.74
N PRO A 98 12.11 6.07 -14.29
CA PRO A 98 13.11 6.71 -15.14
C PRO A 98 13.43 5.88 -16.40
N PRO A 99 13.74 6.53 -17.54
CA PRO A 99 13.96 7.98 -17.69
C PRO A 99 12.68 8.80 -17.95
N LYS A 100 11.57 8.18 -18.37
CA LYS A 100 10.36 8.91 -18.79
C LYS A 100 9.74 9.74 -17.66
N HIS A 101 9.75 9.21 -16.43
CA HIS A 101 9.35 9.97 -15.24
C HIS A 101 10.10 11.30 -15.14
N ASP A 102 11.43 11.26 -15.24
CA ASP A 102 12.29 12.43 -15.02
C ASP A 102 12.07 13.49 -16.11
N GLU A 103 11.97 13.05 -17.36
CA GLU A 103 11.71 13.92 -18.51
C GLU A 103 10.37 14.66 -18.35
N GLN A 104 9.29 13.95 -18.03
CA GLN A 104 7.97 14.57 -17.87
C GLN A 104 7.88 15.44 -16.62
N ARG A 105 8.45 15.00 -15.50
CA ARG A 105 8.48 15.78 -14.26
C ARG A 105 9.24 17.09 -14.44
N LYS A 106 10.32 17.08 -15.21
CA LYS A 106 11.11 18.28 -15.53
C LYS A 106 10.30 19.32 -16.31
N VAL A 107 9.38 18.90 -17.18
CA VAL A 107 8.54 19.82 -17.97
C VAL A 107 7.60 20.65 -17.10
N VAL A 108 7.14 20.09 -15.98
CA VAL A 108 6.22 20.77 -15.04
C VAL A 108 6.94 21.30 -13.78
N GLY A 109 8.26 21.10 -13.71
CA GLY A 109 9.11 21.68 -12.67
C GLY A 109 9.36 23.17 -12.93
N PRO A 110 9.52 24.00 -11.88
CA PRO A 110 9.90 25.41 -12.02
C PRO A 110 11.23 25.63 -12.75
#